data_AF-A0A7J9AA82-F1
#
_entry.id   AF-A0A7J9AA82-F1
#
_cell.length_a   1.000
_cell.length_b   1.000
_cell.length_c   1.000
_cell.angle_alpha   90.00
_cell.angle_beta   90.00
_cell.angle_gamma   90.00
#
_symmetry.space_group_name_H-M   'P 1'
#
loop_
_entity.id
_entity.type
_entity.pdbx_description
1 polymer ?
#
loop_
_entity_poly.entity_id
_entity_poly.type
_entity_poly.pdbx_seq_one_letter_code
_entity_poly.pdbx_strand_id
1 'polypeptide(L)'
;MKRKREMEGKSEIRSAIEELSMLVKAQPATVGDSNLDDAPIPTKPFLHVCTLILQVLDKIGPTMAVLRQDIHQNIQRLENLCESDPTKYLNLIEILKKEESEGNARKGSSCSKALLWLTR
;
A
#
# COMPACT_ATOMS: atom_id res chain seq x y z
N MET A 1 -45.93 -19.10 6.55
CA MET A 1 -44.64 -19.03 5.82
C MET A 1 -43.91 -17.74 6.20
N LYS A 2 -42.82 -17.81 6.97
CA LYS A 2 -41.93 -16.65 7.22
C LYS A 2 -40.59 -16.97 6.57
N ARG A 3 -40.24 -16.21 5.53
CA ARG A 3 -38.97 -16.38 4.78
C ARG A 3 -37.81 -15.88 5.64
N LYS A 4 -36.89 -16.79 5.95
CA LYS A 4 -35.59 -16.52 6.55
C LYS A 4 -34.74 -15.82 5.48
N ARG A 5 -34.31 -14.58 5.73
CA ARG A 5 -33.26 -13.93 4.93
C ARG A 5 -31.93 -14.43 5.47
N GLU A 6 -31.39 -15.46 4.84
CA GLU A 6 -30.00 -15.87 5.03
C GLU A 6 -29.15 -14.84 4.30
N MET A 7 -28.61 -13.88 5.05
CA MET A 7 -27.52 -13.04 4.56
C MET A 7 -26.26 -13.84 4.82
N GLU A 8 -25.71 -14.46 3.77
CA GLU A 8 -24.44 -15.19 3.81
C GLU A 8 -23.32 -14.22 4.20
N GLY A 9 -23.09 -14.11 5.51
CA GLY A 9 -22.11 -13.24 6.12
C GLY A 9 -20.71 -13.84 6.06
N LYS A 10 -20.08 -13.80 4.88
CA LYS A 10 -18.63 -13.56 4.86
C LYS A 10 -18.47 -12.05 4.91
N SER A 11 -17.94 -11.53 6.03
CA SER A 11 -17.66 -10.09 6.15
C SER A 11 -16.77 -9.64 4.99
N GLU A 12 -17.01 -8.46 4.43
CA GLU A 12 -16.15 -7.84 3.40
C GLU A 12 -14.67 -7.88 3.81
N ILE A 13 -14.42 -7.74 5.13
CA ILE A 13 -13.11 -7.89 5.76
C ILE A 13 -12.51 -9.27 5.52
N ARG A 14 -13.27 -10.36 5.68
CA ARG A 14 -12.80 -11.72 5.38
C ARG A 14 -12.51 -11.89 3.89
N SER A 15 -13.31 -11.28 3.02
CA SER A 15 -13.06 -11.29 1.58
C SER A 15 -11.76 -10.57 1.22
N ALA A 16 -11.51 -9.39 1.81
CA ALA A 16 -10.27 -8.65 1.61
C ALA A 16 -9.05 -9.40 2.18
N ILE A 17 -9.19 -10.06 3.32
CA ILE A 17 -8.14 -10.93 3.89
C ILE A 17 -7.85 -12.11 2.95
N GLU A 18 -8.88 -12.76 2.40
CA GLU A 18 -8.72 -13.86 1.45
C GLU A 18 -8.02 -13.38 0.15
N GLU A 19 -8.39 -12.21 -0.38
CA GLU A 19 -7.79 -11.61 -1.57
C GLU A 19 -6.30 -11.26 -1.35
N LEU A 20 -5.97 -10.61 -0.24
CA LEU A 20 -4.59 -10.32 0.15
C LEU A 20 -3.76 -11.60 0.35
N SER A 21 -4.36 -12.64 0.92
CA SER A 21 -3.68 -13.92 1.14
C SER A 21 -3.39 -14.66 -0.17
N MET A 22 -4.21 -14.49 -1.21
CA MET A 22 -3.93 -15.03 -2.55
C MET A 22 -2.84 -14.25 -3.28
N LEU A 23 -2.81 -12.92 -3.16
CA LEU A 23 -1.75 -12.06 -3.73
C LEU A 23 -0.36 -12.42 -3.19
N VAL A 24 -0.24 -12.77 -1.91
CA VAL A 24 1.03 -13.22 -1.29
C VAL A 24 1.49 -14.59 -1.83
N LYS A 25 0.56 -15.49 -2.14
CA LYS A 25 0.86 -16.84 -2.64
C LYS A 25 1.14 -16.89 -4.13
N ALA A 26 0.72 -15.87 -4.88
CA ALA A 26 0.91 -15.76 -6.32
C ALA A 26 2.31 -15.25 -6.73
N GLN A 27 3.24 -15.05 -5.79
CA GLN A 27 4.67 -15.00 -6.08
C GLN A 27 5.31 -16.38 -5.87
N PRO A 28 5.33 -17.27 -6.87
CA PRO A 28 6.33 -18.31 -6.93
C PRO A 28 7.49 -17.87 -7.85
N ALA A 29 8.69 -17.91 -7.28
CA ALA A 29 9.95 -18.23 -7.95
C ALA A 29 10.40 -17.35 -9.13
N THR A 30 11.15 -16.29 -8.82
CA THR A 30 12.34 -15.96 -9.62
C THR A 30 13.58 -15.92 -8.73
N VAL A 31 14.31 -17.04 -8.77
CA VAL A 31 15.76 -17.14 -8.85
C VAL A 31 16.60 -16.63 -7.66
N GLY A 32 17.08 -17.60 -6.88
CA GLY A 32 18.51 -17.77 -6.60
C GLY A 32 19.18 -16.80 -5.62
N ASP A 33 19.44 -17.29 -4.41
CA ASP A 33 20.60 -16.97 -3.57
C ASP A 33 20.96 -15.48 -3.38
N SER A 34 19.95 -14.61 -3.23
CA SER A 34 20.12 -13.25 -2.75
C SER A 34 19.60 -13.14 -1.33
N ASN A 35 20.38 -12.49 -0.47
CA ASN A 35 20.03 -12.14 0.89
C ASN A 35 18.56 -11.69 0.97
N LEU A 36 17.85 -12.15 2.01
CA LEU A 36 16.47 -11.73 2.33
C LEU A 36 16.27 -10.21 2.37
N ASP A 37 17.37 -9.44 2.41
CA ASP A 37 17.42 -7.98 2.37
C ASP A 37 16.96 -7.34 1.04
N ASP A 38 16.88 -8.10 -0.06
CA ASP A 38 16.49 -7.57 -1.40
C ASP A 38 15.12 -8.06 -1.89
N ALA A 39 14.27 -8.58 -0.99
CA ALA A 39 12.93 -9.00 -1.36
C ALA A 39 12.13 -7.82 -1.96
N PRO A 40 11.68 -7.89 -3.22
CA PRO A 40 10.99 -6.78 -3.86
C PRO A 40 9.66 -6.52 -3.16
N ILE A 41 9.39 -5.28 -2.78
CA ILE A 41 8.12 -4.88 -2.17
C ILE A 41 7.22 -4.28 -3.26
N PRO A 42 6.17 -4.99 -3.70
CA PRO A 42 5.32 -4.51 -4.78
C PRO A 42 4.58 -3.24 -4.38
N THR A 43 4.81 -2.15 -5.13
CA THR A 43 4.28 -0.82 -4.81
C THR A 43 2.75 -0.80 -4.79
N LYS A 44 2.09 -1.41 -5.79
CA LYS A 44 0.63 -1.40 -5.91
C LYS A 44 -0.07 -2.12 -4.74
N PRO A 45 0.29 -3.38 -4.40
CA PRO A 45 -0.22 -4.04 -3.19
C PRO A 45 0.01 -3.24 -1.91
N PHE A 46 1.18 -2.64 -1.74
CA PHE A 46 1.47 -1.80 -0.57
C PHE A 46 0.50 -0.60 -0.48
N LEU A 47 0.34 0.17 -1.56
CA LEU A 47 -0.56 1.32 -1.60
C LEU A 47 -2.04 0.93 -1.42
N HIS A 48 -2.42 -0.25 -1.93
CA HIS A 48 -3.75 -0.79 -1.70
C HIS A 48 -4.02 -1.01 -0.21
N VAL A 49 -3.07 -1.62 0.52
CA VAL A 49 -3.18 -1.78 1.98
C VAL A 49 -3.28 -0.43 2.69
N CYS A 50 -2.46 0.57 2.30
CA CYS A 50 -2.57 1.92 2.86
C CYS A 50 -3.95 2.55 2.61
N THR A 51 -4.56 2.31 1.46
CA THR A 51 -5.91 2.78 1.15
C THR A 51 -6.98 2.11 2.02
N LEU A 52 -6.82 0.84 2.38
CA LEU A 52 -7.72 0.17 3.32
C LEU A 52 -7.70 0.82 4.71
N ILE A 53 -6.56 1.36 5.15
CA ILE A 53 -6.46 2.12 6.41
C ILE A 53 -7.36 3.36 6.34
N LEU A 54 -7.39 4.07 5.20
CA LEU A 54 -8.29 5.22 5.03
C LEU A 54 -9.75 4.82 5.24
N GLN A 55 -10.17 3.67 4.71
CA GLN A 55 -11.54 3.17 4.89
C GLN A 55 -11.86 2.90 6.36
N VAL A 56 -10.91 2.38 7.14
CA VAL A 56 -11.07 2.20 8.59
C VAL A 56 -11.23 3.56 9.28
N LEU A 57 -10.40 4.54 8.94
CA LEU A 57 -10.49 5.89 9.50
C LEU A 57 -11.83 6.56 9.16
N ASP A 58 -12.35 6.35 7.95
CA ASP A 58 -13.66 6.84 7.53
C ASP A 58 -14.80 6.23 8.37
N LYS A 59 -14.66 4.98 8.86
CA LYS A 59 -15.62 4.35 9.79
C LYS A 59 -15.53 4.91 11.21
N ILE A 60 -14.35 5.37 11.64
CA ILE A 60 -14.18 6.04 12.95
C ILE A 60 -14.84 7.42 12.91
N GLY A 61 -14.70 8.14 11.80
CA GLY A 61 -15.42 9.39 11.53
C GLY A 61 -14.56 10.65 11.68
N PRO A 62 -15.19 11.84 11.84
CA PRO A 62 -14.54 13.14 11.65
C PRO A 62 -13.36 13.44 12.58
N THR A 63 -13.29 12.79 13.74
CA THR A 63 -12.17 12.95 14.69
C THR A 63 -10.84 12.49 14.10
N MET A 64 -10.85 11.59 13.11
CA MET A 64 -9.66 11.11 12.40
C MET A 64 -9.34 11.89 11.12
N ALA A 65 -10.08 12.96 10.79
CA ALA A 65 -9.97 13.65 9.51
C ALA A 65 -8.55 14.16 9.20
N VAL A 66 -7.83 14.68 10.22
CA VAL A 66 -6.45 15.18 10.04
C VAL A 66 -5.49 14.03 9.73
N LEU A 67 -5.57 12.92 10.47
CA LEU A 67 -4.75 11.74 10.24
C LEU A 67 -5.06 11.12 8.87
N ARG A 68 -6.34 10.99 8.53
CA ARG A 68 -6.82 10.49 7.23
C ARG A 68 -6.25 11.33 6.08
N GLN A 69 -6.26 12.65 6.22
CA GLN A 69 -5.72 13.56 5.22
C GLN A 69 -4.20 13.43 5.07
N ASP A 70 -3.46 13.31 6.16
CA ASP A 70 -2.00 13.14 6.13
C ASP A 70 -1.60 11.83 5.43
N ILE A 71 -2.22 10.71 5.81
CA ILE A 71 -1.98 9.40 5.16
C ILE A 71 -2.33 9.47 3.68
N HIS A 72 -3.48 10.07 3.33
CA HIS A 72 -3.90 10.22 1.94
C HIS A 72 -2.88 11.02 1.12
N GLN A 73 -2.33 12.11 1.65
CA GLN A 73 -1.29 12.89 0.97
C GLN A 73 0.00 12.10 0.77
N ASN A 74 0.38 11.23 1.72
CA ASN A 74 1.54 10.37 1.57
C ASN A 74 1.30 9.28 0.50
N ILE A 75 0.11 8.67 0.45
CA ILE A 75 -0.29 7.72 -0.60
C ILE A 75 -0.23 8.39 -1.98
N GLN A 76 -0.90 9.54 -2.15
CA GLN A 76 -0.95 10.27 -3.42
C GLN A 76 0.44 10.64 -3.93
N ARG A 77 1.38 10.95 -3.02
CA ARG A 77 2.75 11.26 -3.42
C ARG A 77 3.46 10.06 -4.07
N LEU A 78 3.26 8.85 -3.57
CA LEU A 78 3.80 7.64 -4.18
C LEU A 78 3.06 7.29 -5.48
N GLU A 79 1.73 7.43 -5.52
CA GLU A 79 0.91 7.18 -6.71
C GLU A 79 1.32 8.07 -7.88
N ASN A 80 1.47 9.38 -7.65
CA ASN A 80 1.91 10.32 -8.68
C ASN A 80 3.27 9.94 -9.29
N LEU A 81 4.20 9.43 -8.48
CA LEU A 81 5.46 8.92 -8.99
C LEU A 81 5.26 7.64 -9.81
N CYS A 82 4.43 6.71 -9.33
CA CYS A 82 4.13 5.48 -10.05
C CYS A 82 3.46 5.75 -11.40
N GLU A 83 2.59 6.75 -11.49
CA GLU A 83 1.93 7.15 -12.74
C GLU A 83 2.91 7.75 -13.75
N SER A 84 4.00 8.35 -13.30
CA SER A 84 5.02 8.91 -14.20
C SER A 84 5.80 7.83 -14.97
N ASP A 85 6.00 6.66 -14.37
CA ASP A 85 6.55 5.47 -15.04
C ASP A 85 6.08 4.18 -14.32
N PRO A 86 4.94 3.61 -14.74
CA PRO A 86 4.35 2.46 -14.08
C PRO A 86 5.19 1.18 -14.17
N THR A 87 6.13 1.11 -15.11
CA THR A 87 6.99 -0.06 -15.30
C THR A 87 8.23 -0.02 -14.41
N LYS A 88 8.77 1.17 -14.19
CA LYS A 88 9.96 1.39 -13.36
C LYS A 88 9.66 1.34 -11.87
N TYR A 89 8.50 1.83 -11.45
CA TYR A 89 8.16 1.98 -10.02
C TYR A 89 7.26 0.85 -9.48
N LEU A 90 7.38 -0.35 -10.04
CA LEU A 90 6.69 -1.55 -9.56
C LEU A 90 7.16 -2.00 -8.17
N ASN A 91 8.39 -1.65 -7.79
CA ASN A 91 9.02 -2.00 -6.52
C ASN A 91 9.35 -0.72 -5.73
N LEU A 92 8.98 -0.66 -4.45
CA LEU A 92 9.26 0.48 -3.57
C LEU A 92 10.76 0.75 -3.41
N ILE A 93 11.58 -0.29 -3.48
CA ILE A 93 13.05 -0.16 -3.36
C ILE A 93 13.60 0.68 -4.53
N GLU A 94 13.04 0.56 -5.72
CA GLU A 94 13.47 1.34 -6.89
C GLU A 94 13.11 2.82 -6.76
N ILE A 95 11.99 3.13 -6.10
CA ILE A 95 11.62 4.51 -5.75
C ILE A 95 12.65 5.13 -4.81
N LEU A 96 13.06 4.38 -3.78
CA LEU A 96 14.06 4.85 -2.81
C LEU A 96 15.43 5.06 -3.45
N LYS A 97 15.90 4.09 -4.24
CA LYS A 97 17.18 4.19 -4.98
C LYS A 97 17.21 5.39 -5.91
N LYS A 98 16.12 5.65 -6.65
CA LYS A 98 15.99 6.84 -7.49
C LYS A 98 16.15 8.11 -6.67
N GLU A 99 15.37 8.29 -5.61
CA GLU A 99 15.40 9.53 -4.83
C GLU A 99 16.71 9.74 -4.07
N GLU A 100 17.38 8.67 -3.66
CA GLU A 100 18.74 8.72 -3.13
C GLU A 100 19.72 9.21 -4.20
N SER A 101 19.68 8.62 -5.40
CA SER A 101 20.56 9.00 -6.51
C SER A 101 20.38 10.45 -6.96
N GLU A 102 19.18 11.00 -6.85
CA GLU A 102 18.86 12.40 -7.18
C GLU A 102 19.13 13.38 -6.02
N GLY A 103 19.52 12.88 -4.83
CA GLY A 103 19.68 13.69 -3.63
C GLY A 103 18.36 14.28 -3.11
N ASN A 104 17.22 13.73 -3.53
CA ASN A 104 15.88 14.21 -3.22
C ASN A 104 15.27 13.54 -1.97
N ALA A 105 15.83 12.43 -1.50
CA ALA A 105 15.25 11.60 -0.43
C ALA A 105 14.90 12.38 0.86
N ARG A 106 15.67 13.42 1.21
CA ARG A 106 15.45 14.23 2.43
C ARG A 106 14.53 15.43 2.24
N LYS A 107 14.10 15.75 1.01
CA LYS A 107 13.21 16.89 0.73
C LYS A 107 11.86 16.67 1.41
N GLY A 108 11.20 17.75 1.82
CA GLY A 108 9.91 17.67 2.52
C GLY A 108 8.82 16.96 1.72
N SER A 109 8.89 17.02 0.39
CA SER A 109 7.95 16.42 -0.54
C SER A 109 8.45 15.13 -1.20
N SER A 110 9.42 14.43 -0.60
CA SER A 110 9.98 13.19 -1.16
C SER A 110 9.08 11.98 -0.92
N CYS A 111 9.11 11.02 -1.83
CA CYS A 111 8.45 9.73 -1.71
C CYS A 111 9.08 8.88 -0.60
N SER A 112 10.38 9.01 -0.37
CA SER A 112 11.12 8.36 0.72
C SER A 112 10.57 8.78 2.09
N LYS A 113 10.30 10.07 2.26
CA LYS A 113 9.70 10.58 3.51
C LYS A 113 8.25 10.15 3.65
N ALA A 114 7.48 10.16 2.55
CA ALA A 114 6.11 9.64 2.56
C ALA A 114 6.08 8.15 2.93
N LEU A 115 6.98 7.33 2.39
CA LEU A 115 7.08 5.92 2.73
C LEU A 115 7.39 5.72 4.22
N LEU A 116 8.36 6.48 4.76
CA LEU A 116 8.68 6.46 6.19
C LEU A 116 7.46 6.78 7.07
N TRP A 117 6.62 7.74 6.67
CA TRP A 117 5.39 8.05 7.40
C TRP A 117 4.33 6.95 7.29
N LEU A 118 4.19 6.31 6.12
CA LEU A 118 3.26 5.21 5.92
C LEU A 118 3.65 3.94 6.68
N THR A 119 4.94 3.77 7.03
CA THR A 119 5.42 2.63 7.82
C THR A 119 5.33 2.82 9.34
N ARG A 120 4.95 4.00 9.83
CA ARG A 120 4.77 4.30 11.26
C ARG A 120 3.36 4.01 11.72
#